data_AF-K7A9E9-F1
#
_entry.id   AF-K7A9E9-F1
#
_cell.length_a   1.000
_cell.length_b   1.000
_cell.length_c   1.000
_cell.angle_alpha   90.00
_cell.angle_beta   90.00
_cell.angle_gamma   90.00
#
_symmetry.space_group_name_H-M   'P 1'
#
loop_
_entity.id
_entity.type
_entity.pdbx_description
1 polymer ?
#
loop_
_entity_poly.entity_id
_entity_poly.type
_entity_poly.pdbx_seq_one_letter_code
_entity_poly.pdbx_strand_id
1 'polypeptide(L)'
;MFPYFPAPALLSLKCTLVVASIGALIFCSRKLLSRFSSDINREVKFSHLLRPAESIWINIFVLSLLWVQLGVWSAMAILPLQVMLLTKSYRSVCNTTEIMVYVAGAAIFAICLLGINEVQSLSFRELPNYAKVALLLAFVECWLFAEYYRRIGRVGVLAKLAEQLRLGFYLIIPLAFLPSVLKHYMELSALALWCSAIIAYGLGRGVKHPFIRKEAFIIFASAALYNLVFYVDVYHS
;
A
#
# COMPACT_ATOMS: atom_id res chain seq x y z
N MET A 1 -5.92 31.17 27.06
CA MET A 1 -4.52 30.70 27.16
C MET A 1 -4.48 29.32 26.53
N PHE A 2 -4.20 29.23 25.23
CA PHE A 2 -4.08 27.94 24.56
C PHE A 2 -2.78 27.27 25.02
N PRO A 3 -2.78 25.97 25.35
CA PRO A 3 -1.57 25.27 25.77
C PRO A 3 -0.55 25.31 24.62
N TYR A 4 0.68 25.70 24.95
CA TYR A 4 1.82 25.70 24.05
C TYR A 4 2.12 24.24 23.67
N PHE A 5 1.55 23.76 22.56
CA PHE A 5 1.92 22.46 22.02
C PHE A 5 3.38 22.54 21.57
N PRO A 6 4.29 21.72 22.14
CA PRO A 6 5.67 21.73 21.71
C PRO A 6 5.71 21.39 20.22
N ALA A 7 6.47 22.16 19.44
CA ALA A 7 6.70 21.85 18.04
C ALA A 7 7.12 20.37 17.90
N PRO A 8 6.70 19.67 16.83
CA PRO A 8 7.02 18.25 16.65
C PRO A 8 8.51 18.04 16.91
N ALA A 9 8.89 17.11 17.78
CA ALA A 9 10.28 16.98 18.21
C ALA A 9 11.26 16.80 17.03
N LEU A 10 10.80 16.18 15.93
CA LEU A 10 11.52 16.01 14.67
C LEU A 10 11.68 17.28 13.82
N LEU A 11 10.98 18.38 14.12
CA LEU A 11 11.25 19.70 13.54
C LEU A 11 12.43 20.39 14.25
N SER A 12 12.75 19.98 15.48
CA SER A 12 13.94 20.46 16.18
C SER A 12 15.20 19.85 15.58
N LEU A 13 16.06 20.73 15.04
CA LEU A 13 17.34 20.37 14.43
C LEU A 13 18.23 19.53 15.37
N LYS A 14 18.11 19.74 16.69
CA LYS A 14 18.83 18.95 17.69
C LYS A 14 18.37 17.48 17.70
N CYS A 15 17.07 17.23 17.60
CA CYS A 15 16.53 15.88 17.68
C CYS A 15 16.79 15.10 16.38
N THR A 16 16.66 15.74 15.21
CA THR A 16 17.00 15.10 13.94
C THR A 16 18.47 14.70 13.87
N LEU A 17 19.36 15.54 14.41
CA LEU A 17 20.80 15.26 14.47
C LEU A 17 21.11 14.09 15.43
N VAL A 18 20.42 13.99 16.57
CA VAL A 18 20.53 12.85 17.49
C VAL A 18 20.05 11.56 16.83
N VAL A 19 18.91 11.58 16.16
CA VAL A 19 18.42 10.37 15.49
C VAL A 19 19.41 9.99 14.38
N ALA A 20 19.83 10.94 13.54
CA ALA A 20 20.81 10.72 12.48
C ALA A 20 22.15 10.18 13.00
N SER A 21 22.63 10.64 14.16
CA SER A 21 23.88 10.15 14.76
C SER A 21 23.76 8.70 15.24
N ILE A 22 22.59 8.29 15.77
CA ILE A 22 22.30 6.89 16.09
C ILE A 22 22.36 6.03 14.81
N GLY A 23 21.76 6.50 13.70
CA GLY A 23 21.83 5.82 12.41
C GLY A 23 23.26 5.70 11.88
N ALA A 24 24.05 6.78 11.97
CA ALA A 24 25.45 6.78 11.58
C ALA A 24 26.28 5.80 12.42
N LEU A 25 26.04 5.72 13.73
CA LEU A 25 26.68 4.76 14.62
C LEU A 25 26.35 3.32 14.23
N ILE A 26 25.08 2.99 13.95
CA ILE A 26 24.66 1.66 13.49
C ILE A 26 25.34 1.30 12.15
N PHE A 27 25.41 2.25 11.22
CA PHE A 27 26.05 2.03 9.93
C PHE A 27 27.57 1.84 10.06
N CYS A 28 28.24 2.71 10.81
CA CYS A 28 29.68 2.64 11.05
C CYS A 28 30.07 1.36 11.78
N SER A 29 29.34 0.99 12.83
CA SER A 29 29.58 -0.27 13.56
C SER A 29 29.43 -1.48 12.65
N ARG A 30 28.40 -1.52 11.78
CA ARG A 30 28.25 -2.60 10.79
C ARG A 30 29.44 -2.66 9.83
N LYS A 31 29.87 -1.52 9.29
CA LYS A 31 30.97 -1.44 8.31
C LYS A 31 32.31 -1.81 8.95
N LEU A 32 32.51 -1.45 10.22
CA LEU A 32 33.68 -1.82 11.01
C LEU A 32 33.72 -3.34 11.24
N LEU A 33 32.63 -3.92 11.73
CA LEU A 33 32.50 -5.37 11.97
C LEU A 33 32.63 -6.20 10.70
N SER A 34 32.16 -5.70 9.56
CA SER A 34 32.36 -6.41 8.28
C SER A 34 33.81 -6.39 7.79
N ARG A 35 34.63 -5.43 8.24
CA ARG A 35 36.03 -5.28 7.80
C ARG A 35 37.01 -5.99 8.73
N PHE A 36 36.69 -6.06 10.02
CA PHE A 36 37.50 -6.69 11.06
C PHE A 36 36.79 -7.91 11.65
N SER A 37 36.30 -8.83 10.80
CA SER A 37 35.60 -10.02 11.29
C SER A 37 36.54 -10.86 12.16
N SER A 38 36.47 -10.68 13.48
CA SER A 38 37.17 -11.52 14.43
C SER A 38 36.41 -12.84 14.56
N ASP A 39 37.13 -13.95 14.76
CA ASP A 39 36.59 -15.31 14.84
C ASP A 39 35.76 -15.56 16.14
N ILE A 40 35.46 -14.49 16.87
CA ILE A 40 34.73 -14.52 18.13
C ILE A 40 33.23 -14.60 17.82
N ASN A 41 32.60 -15.72 18.20
CA ASN A 41 31.16 -15.98 18.04
C ASN A 41 30.24 -14.81 18.45
N ARG A 42 30.65 -13.96 19.40
CA ARG A 42 29.87 -12.78 19.85
C ARG A 42 29.81 -11.68 18.79
N GLU A 43 30.89 -11.43 18.05
CA GLU A 43 30.96 -10.37 17.03
C GLU A 43 30.13 -10.74 15.80
N VAL A 44 30.19 -12.02 15.39
CA VAL A 44 29.34 -12.56 14.31
C VAL A 44 27.86 -12.41 14.69
N LYS A 45 27.47 -12.81 15.90
CA LYS A 45 26.08 -12.66 16.38
C LYS A 45 25.63 -11.20 16.42
N PHE A 46 26.50 -10.29 16.84
CA PHE A 46 26.20 -8.85 16.87
C PHE A 46 26.03 -8.25 15.47
N SER A 47 26.88 -8.65 14.51
CA SER A 47 26.77 -8.21 13.11
C SER A 47 25.43 -8.64 12.46
N HIS A 48 24.94 -9.84 12.82
CA HIS A 48 23.63 -10.34 12.40
C HIS A 48 22.46 -9.54 12.99
N LEU A 49 22.61 -9.01 14.21
CA LEU A 49 21.59 -8.19 14.88
C LEU A 49 21.58 -6.74 14.39
N LEU A 50 22.72 -6.22 13.92
CA LEU A 50 22.81 -4.85 13.38
C LEU A 50 22.09 -4.69 12.04
N ARG A 51 22.09 -5.71 11.19
CA ARG A 51 21.40 -5.68 9.88
C ARG A 51 19.90 -5.37 9.97
N PRO A 52 19.10 -6.07 10.81
CA PRO A 52 17.70 -5.72 11.01
C PRO A 52 17.54 -4.38 11.72
N ALA A 53 18.38 -4.06 12.72
CA ALA A 53 18.31 -2.80 13.45
C ALA A 53 18.48 -1.57 12.55
N GLU A 54 19.45 -1.60 11.64
CA GLU A 54 19.66 -0.54 10.64
C GLU A 54 18.43 -0.36 9.74
N SER A 55 17.79 -1.46 9.34
CA SER A 55 16.66 -1.41 8.42
C SER A 55 15.39 -0.90 9.11
N ILE A 56 15.18 -1.27 10.36
CA ILE A 56 14.14 -0.72 11.24
C ILE A 56 14.38 0.77 11.44
N TRP A 57 15.61 1.16 11.78
CA TRP A 57 15.96 2.55 12.05
C TRP A 57 15.77 3.42 10.80
N ILE A 58 16.27 3.01 9.63
CA ILE A 58 16.09 3.73 8.37
C ILE A 58 14.60 3.90 8.07
N ASN A 59 13.81 2.82 8.20
CA ASN A 59 12.39 2.87 7.88
C ASN A 59 11.64 3.86 8.78
N ILE A 60 11.80 3.73 10.10
CA ILE A 60 11.13 4.61 11.08
C ILE A 60 11.58 6.07 10.89
N PHE A 61 12.88 6.30 10.73
CA PHE A 61 13.42 7.65 10.60
C PHE A 61 12.92 8.33 9.33
N VAL A 62 13.00 7.65 8.18
CA VAL A 62 12.54 8.22 6.91
C VAL A 62 11.03 8.43 6.91
N LEU A 63 10.23 7.46 7.36
CA LEU A 63 8.77 7.63 7.44
C LEU A 63 8.38 8.81 8.34
N SER A 64 9.05 8.94 9.49
CA SER A 64 8.79 10.03 10.44
C SER A 64 9.20 11.40 9.86
N LEU A 65 10.33 11.47 9.14
CA LEU A 65 10.76 12.68 8.45
C LEU A 65 9.79 13.06 7.32
N LEU A 66 9.36 12.09 6.52
CA LEU A 66 8.41 12.30 5.43
C LEU A 66 7.07 12.79 5.96
N TRP A 67 6.57 12.21 7.06
CA TRP A 67 5.33 12.66 7.68
C TRP A 67 5.44 14.10 8.20
N VAL A 68 6.55 14.45 8.85
CA VAL A 68 6.72 15.81 9.40
C VAL A 68 6.91 16.87 8.30
N GLN A 69 7.60 16.54 7.20
CA GLN A 69 7.87 17.52 6.14
C GLN A 69 6.75 17.61 5.09
N LEU A 70 6.24 16.46 4.64
CA LEU A 70 5.27 16.38 3.54
C LEU A 70 3.84 16.09 4.01
N GLY A 71 3.67 15.72 5.29
CA GLY A 71 2.37 15.36 5.84
C GLY A 71 1.71 14.25 5.04
N VAL A 72 0.50 14.55 4.57
CA VAL A 72 -0.34 13.61 3.83
C VAL A 72 0.20 13.30 2.42
N TRP A 73 1.06 14.17 1.87
CA TRP A 73 1.75 13.94 0.59
C TRP A 73 2.96 13.00 0.70
N SER A 74 3.28 12.53 1.91
CA SER A 74 4.38 11.58 2.16
C SER A 74 4.26 10.29 1.35
N ALA A 75 3.05 9.87 0.95
CA ALA A 75 2.80 8.69 0.13
C ALA A 75 3.70 8.60 -1.11
N MET A 76 3.96 9.73 -1.79
CA MET A 76 4.78 9.77 -2.99
C MET A 76 6.24 9.35 -2.76
N ALA A 77 6.77 9.67 -1.59
CA ALA A 77 8.16 9.40 -1.23
C ALA A 77 8.35 8.04 -0.55
N ILE A 78 7.27 7.35 -0.18
CA ILE A 78 7.31 6.01 0.41
C ILE A 78 7.70 4.95 -0.64
N LEU A 79 7.23 5.07 -1.88
CA LEU A 79 7.58 4.13 -2.96
C LEU A 79 9.11 4.03 -3.20
N PRO A 80 9.86 5.14 -3.36
CA PRO A 80 11.32 5.09 -3.46
C PRO A 80 11.99 4.38 -2.28
N LEU A 81 11.53 4.66 -1.05
CA LEU A 81 12.04 4.02 0.17
C LEU A 81 11.83 2.49 0.11
N GLN A 82 10.66 2.05 -0.32
CA GLN A 82 10.34 0.63 -0.48
C GLN A 82 11.23 -0.04 -1.52
N VAL A 83 11.45 0.59 -2.67
CA VAL A 83 12.36 0.07 -3.71
C VAL A 83 13.78 -0.09 -3.17
N MET A 84 14.28 0.90 -2.42
CA MET A 84 15.59 0.84 -1.78
C MET A 84 15.69 -0.31 -0.78
N LEU A 85 14.68 -0.50 0.07
CA LEU A 85 14.63 -1.57 1.07
C LEU A 85 14.47 -2.96 0.43
N LEU A 86 13.65 -3.11 -0.62
CA LEU A 86 13.52 -4.35 -1.38
C LEU A 86 14.82 -4.73 -2.07
N THR A 87 15.51 -3.76 -2.68
CA THR A 87 16.84 -3.98 -3.29
C THR A 87 17.86 -4.44 -2.24
N LYS A 88 17.81 -3.86 -1.03
CA LYS A 88 18.64 -4.30 0.10
C LYS A 88 18.27 -5.73 0.54
N SER A 89 16.98 -6.04 0.64
CA SER A 89 16.50 -7.39 1.01
C SER A 89 16.96 -8.45 0.01
N TYR A 90 16.87 -8.14 -1.29
CA TYR A 90 17.32 -9.05 -2.35
C TYR A 90 18.80 -9.40 -2.21
N ARG A 91 19.66 -8.41 -1.95
CA ARG A 91 21.13 -8.62 -1.81
C ARG A 91 21.54 -9.31 -0.51
N SER A 92 20.81 -9.07 0.58
CA SER A 92 21.24 -9.50 1.94
C SER A 92 20.41 -10.63 2.54
N VAL A 93 19.37 -11.09 1.84
CA VAL A 93 18.44 -12.17 2.25
C VAL A 93 17.97 -11.98 3.70
N CYS A 94 17.42 -10.80 4.00
CA CYS A 94 16.99 -10.45 5.35
C CYS A 94 15.45 -10.36 5.43
N ASN A 95 14.82 -11.32 6.11
CA ASN A 95 13.36 -11.34 6.23
C ASN A 95 12.81 -10.08 6.94
N THR A 96 13.55 -9.54 7.91
CA THR A 96 13.16 -8.31 8.61
C THR A 96 13.12 -7.09 7.69
N THR A 97 14.00 -7.01 6.69
CA THR A 97 13.92 -5.92 5.70
C THR A 97 12.64 -6.00 4.88
N GLU A 98 12.19 -7.20 4.51
CA GLU A 98 10.92 -7.36 3.78
C GLU A 98 9.73 -6.91 4.64
N ILE A 99 9.68 -7.32 5.91
CA ILE A 99 8.61 -6.90 6.83
C ILE A 99 8.54 -5.37 6.93
N MET A 100 9.69 -4.69 7.02
CA MET A 100 9.74 -3.23 7.07
C MET A 100 9.20 -2.56 5.80
N VAL A 101 9.34 -3.20 4.63
CA VAL A 101 8.74 -2.71 3.38
C VAL A 101 7.21 -2.75 3.48
N TYR A 102 6.63 -3.83 4.00
CA TYR A 102 5.18 -3.92 4.23
C TYR A 102 4.70 -2.92 5.28
N VAL A 103 5.49 -2.65 6.32
CA VAL A 103 5.17 -1.61 7.30
C VAL A 103 5.14 -0.23 6.66
N ALA A 104 6.10 0.07 5.77
CA ALA A 104 6.08 1.31 5.00
C ALA A 104 4.84 1.37 4.08
N GLY A 105 4.45 0.23 3.50
CA GLY A 105 3.24 0.12 2.69
C GLY A 105 1.97 0.41 3.46
N ALA A 106 1.86 -0.16 4.66
CA ALA A 106 0.75 0.10 5.57
C ALA A 106 0.55 1.60 5.86
N ALA A 107 1.62 2.42 5.81
CA ALA A 107 1.49 3.86 5.93
C ALA A 107 0.76 4.52 4.74
N ILE A 108 0.94 4.02 3.50
CA ILE A 108 0.17 4.49 2.33
C ILE A 108 -1.31 4.15 2.51
N PHE A 109 -1.63 2.95 3.00
CA PHE A 109 -3.01 2.57 3.33
C PHE A 109 -3.61 3.44 4.43
N ALA A 110 -2.83 3.77 5.47
CA ALA A 110 -3.29 4.65 6.53
C ALA A 110 -3.65 6.05 6.00
N ILE A 111 -2.86 6.59 5.06
CA ILE A 111 -3.16 7.86 4.39
C ILE A 111 -4.48 7.77 3.60
N CYS A 112 -4.74 6.64 2.92
CA CYS A 112 -6.02 6.43 2.24
C CYS A 112 -7.19 6.43 3.22
N LEU A 113 -7.05 5.74 4.35
CA LEU A 113 -8.08 5.67 5.40
C LEU A 113 -8.36 7.04 6.04
N LEU A 114 -7.33 7.87 6.21
CA LEU A 114 -7.50 9.25 6.68
C LEU A 114 -8.37 10.06 5.71
N GLY A 115 -8.14 9.94 4.40
CA GLY A 115 -8.95 10.61 3.39
C GLY A 115 -10.40 10.11 3.32
N ILE A 116 -10.62 8.81 3.52
CA ILE A 116 -11.96 8.23 3.63
C ILE A 116 -12.67 8.76 4.88
N ASN A 117 -11.97 8.82 6.02
CA ASN A 117 -12.53 9.31 7.27
C ASN A 117 -12.85 10.82 7.24
N GLU A 118 -12.09 11.61 6.48
CA GLU A 118 -12.36 13.04 6.30
C GLU A 118 -13.68 13.27 5.55
N VAL A 119 -13.96 12.48 4.51
CA VAL A 119 -15.13 12.67 3.64
C VAL A 119 -16.30 11.75 4.01
N GLN A 120 -16.10 10.77 4.90
CA GLN A 120 -17.10 9.77 5.31
C GLN A 120 -17.74 9.03 4.12
N SER A 121 -16.99 8.88 3.03
CA SER A 121 -17.47 8.28 1.79
C SER A 121 -16.36 7.52 1.10
N LEU A 122 -16.72 6.37 0.55
CA LEU A 122 -15.82 5.51 -0.24
C LEU A 122 -15.84 5.88 -1.74
N SER A 123 -16.61 6.89 -2.13
CA SER A 123 -16.73 7.32 -3.52
C SER A 123 -15.43 7.99 -3.99
N PHE A 124 -14.77 7.40 -4.99
CA PHE A 124 -13.49 7.90 -5.52
C PHE A 124 -13.55 9.40 -5.90
N ARG A 125 -14.69 9.88 -6.40
CA ARG A 125 -14.87 11.29 -6.80
C ARG A 125 -14.81 12.25 -5.61
N GLU A 126 -15.38 11.84 -4.48
CA GLU A 126 -15.50 12.63 -3.26
C GLU A 126 -14.19 12.64 -2.45
N LEU A 127 -13.31 11.66 -2.64
CA LEU A 127 -12.01 11.63 -1.96
C LEU A 127 -11.15 12.87 -2.26
N PRO A 128 -10.38 13.36 -1.27
CA PRO A 128 -9.45 14.46 -1.48
C PRO A 128 -8.32 14.04 -2.42
N ASN A 129 -7.68 15.01 -3.09
CA ASN A 129 -6.67 14.74 -4.12
C ASN A 129 -5.51 13.89 -3.61
N TYR A 130 -5.05 14.12 -2.39
CA TYR A 130 -3.98 13.33 -1.77
C TYR A 130 -4.39 11.86 -1.58
N ALA A 131 -5.66 11.59 -1.26
CA ALA A 131 -6.15 10.24 -1.00
C ALA A 131 -6.42 9.48 -2.29
N LYS A 132 -6.87 10.17 -3.35
CA LYS A 132 -6.94 9.64 -4.72
C LYS A 132 -5.56 9.17 -5.17
N VAL A 133 -4.56 10.02 -4.98
CA VAL A 133 -3.15 9.71 -5.26
C VAL A 133 -2.69 8.52 -4.42
N ALA A 134 -2.89 8.55 -3.11
CA ALA A 134 -2.47 7.46 -2.22
C ALA A 134 -3.11 6.11 -2.59
N LEU A 135 -4.38 6.13 -3.01
CA LEU A 135 -5.10 4.92 -3.46
C LEU A 135 -4.49 4.36 -4.75
N LEU A 136 -4.16 5.23 -5.72
CA LEU A 136 -3.44 4.82 -6.93
C LEU A 136 -2.05 4.24 -6.58
N LEU A 137 -1.32 4.88 -5.66
CA LEU A 137 -0.02 4.37 -5.20
C LEU A 137 -0.16 3.02 -4.49
N ALA A 138 -1.15 2.84 -3.61
CA ALA A 138 -1.39 1.58 -2.92
C ALA A 138 -1.71 0.44 -3.91
N PHE A 139 -2.43 0.75 -5.00
CA PHE A 139 -2.67 -0.21 -6.07
C PHE A 139 -1.38 -0.60 -6.80
N VAL A 140 -0.59 0.40 -7.21
CA VAL A 140 0.72 0.18 -7.87
C VAL A 140 1.65 -0.62 -6.95
N GLU A 141 1.65 -0.32 -5.66
CA GLU A 141 2.45 -1.01 -4.65
C GLU A 141 2.06 -2.49 -4.53
N CYS A 142 0.77 -2.80 -4.40
CA CYS A 142 0.30 -4.19 -4.34
C CYS A 142 0.68 -4.98 -5.59
N TRP A 143 0.58 -4.35 -6.76
CA TRP A 143 1.06 -4.93 -8.00
C TRP A 143 2.56 -5.17 -7.94
N LEU A 144 3.34 -4.17 -7.53
CA LEU A 144 4.80 -4.23 -7.47
C LEU A 144 5.28 -5.33 -6.54
N PHE A 145 4.66 -5.51 -5.37
CA PHE A 145 4.99 -6.60 -4.45
C PHE A 145 4.72 -7.97 -5.07
N ALA A 146 3.55 -8.19 -5.66
CA ALA A 146 3.23 -9.46 -6.29
C ALA A 146 4.22 -9.78 -7.44
N GLU A 147 4.54 -8.78 -8.26
CA GLU A 147 5.49 -8.95 -9.37
C GLU A 147 6.92 -9.18 -8.88
N TYR A 148 7.34 -8.50 -7.80
CA TYR A 148 8.65 -8.69 -7.16
C TYR A 148 8.82 -10.14 -6.68
N TYR A 149 7.85 -10.66 -5.93
CA TYR A 149 7.90 -12.05 -5.44
C TYR A 149 7.83 -13.07 -6.58
N ARG A 150 7.05 -12.78 -7.64
CA ARG A 150 6.96 -13.64 -8.82
C ARG A 150 8.27 -13.72 -9.59
N ARG A 151 8.99 -12.60 -9.76
CA ARG A 151 10.29 -12.55 -10.46
C ARG A 151 11.40 -13.23 -9.68
N ILE A 152 11.37 -13.13 -8.36
CA ILE A 152 12.41 -13.72 -7.50
C ILE A 152 12.13 -15.20 -7.22
N GLY A 153 10.90 -15.68 -7.43
CA GLY A 153 10.52 -17.07 -7.21
C GLY A 153 10.46 -17.47 -5.72
N ARG A 154 10.39 -16.49 -4.81
CA ARG A 154 10.27 -16.74 -3.37
C ARG A 154 8.84 -17.15 -3.02
N VAL A 155 8.68 -18.35 -2.48
CA VAL A 155 7.43 -18.85 -1.90
C VAL A 155 7.49 -18.72 -0.38
N GLY A 156 6.65 -17.84 0.16
CA GLY A 156 6.57 -17.57 1.61
C GLY A 156 5.26 -16.89 1.99
N VAL A 157 5.05 -16.65 3.29
CA VAL A 157 3.82 -16.01 3.80
C VAL A 157 3.64 -14.62 3.20
N LEU A 158 4.72 -13.83 3.09
CA LEU A 158 4.69 -12.49 2.49
C LEU A 158 4.35 -12.53 1.00
N ALA A 159 4.91 -13.48 0.24
CA ALA A 159 4.57 -13.67 -1.17
C ALA A 159 3.09 -14.01 -1.35
N LYS A 160 2.54 -14.89 -0.51
CA LYS A 160 1.10 -15.21 -0.51
C LYS A 160 0.25 -13.99 -0.14
N LEU A 161 0.68 -13.22 0.84
CA LEU A 161 0.02 -11.97 1.24
C LEU A 161 0.00 -10.95 0.10
N ALA A 162 1.11 -10.75 -0.61
CA ALA A 162 1.19 -9.84 -1.76
C ALA A 162 0.21 -10.24 -2.88
N GLU A 163 0.14 -11.54 -3.21
CA GLU A 163 -0.81 -12.06 -4.18
C GLU A 163 -2.27 -11.87 -3.74
N GLN A 164 -2.57 -12.13 -2.46
CA GLN A 164 -3.91 -11.90 -1.91
C GLN A 164 -4.30 -10.41 -1.91
N LEU A 165 -3.38 -9.52 -1.55
CA LEU A 165 -3.59 -8.06 -1.63
C LEU A 165 -3.88 -7.62 -3.05
N ARG A 166 -3.08 -8.08 -4.03
CA ARG A 166 -3.31 -7.79 -5.45
C ARG A 166 -4.69 -8.26 -5.91
N LEU A 167 -5.07 -9.49 -5.57
CA LEU A 167 -6.39 -10.04 -5.89
C LEU A 167 -7.53 -9.26 -5.22
N GLY A 168 -7.35 -8.87 -3.96
CA GLY A 168 -8.31 -8.05 -3.22
C GLY A 168 -8.55 -6.70 -3.89
N PHE A 169 -7.47 -6.04 -4.34
CA PHE A 169 -7.60 -4.79 -5.09
C PHE A 169 -8.34 -4.96 -6.42
N TYR A 170 -8.08 -6.02 -7.17
CA TYR A 170 -8.84 -6.29 -8.40
C TYR A 170 -10.32 -6.50 -8.14
N LEU A 171 -10.67 -7.11 -7.00
CA LEU A 171 -12.07 -7.30 -6.57
C LEU A 171 -12.73 -5.97 -6.17
N ILE A 172 -11.97 -5.06 -5.55
CA ILE A 172 -12.51 -3.79 -5.08
C ILE A 172 -12.79 -2.82 -6.24
N ILE A 173 -12.02 -2.88 -7.34
CA ILE A 173 -12.15 -1.93 -8.46
C ILE A 173 -13.58 -1.88 -9.05
N PRO A 174 -14.18 -3.01 -9.49
CA PRO A 174 -15.54 -3.01 -10.04
C PRO A 174 -16.60 -2.58 -9.01
N LEU A 175 -16.43 -3.01 -7.75
CA LEU A 175 -17.33 -2.67 -6.65
C LEU A 175 -17.26 -1.20 -6.25
N ALA A 176 -16.08 -0.59 -6.26
CA ALA A 176 -15.90 0.82 -5.89
C ALA A 176 -16.38 1.76 -7.00
N PHE A 177 -16.34 1.34 -8.26
CA PHE A 177 -16.86 2.09 -9.40
C PHE A 177 -18.38 2.30 -9.29
N LEU A 178 -19.12 1.25 -8.91
CA LEU A 178 -20.58 1.24 -8.91
C LEU A 178 -21.24 2.33 -8.05
N PRO A 179 -20.95 2.46 -6.73
CA PRO A 179 -21.55 3.49 -5.90
C PRO A 179 -21.08 4.90 -6.29
N SER A 180 -19.87 5.02 -6.88
CA SER A 180 -19.34 6.32 -7.29
C SER A 180 -20.13 6.90 -8.47
N VAL A 181 -20.54 6.05 -9.42
CA VAL A 181 -21.38 6.47 -10.56
C VAL A 181 -22.85 6.57 -10.18
N LEU A 182 -23.40 5.60 -9.45
CA LEU A 182 -24.83 5.58 -9.08
C LEU A 182 -25.28 6.80 -8.27
N LYS A 183 -24.41 7.32 -7.38
CA LYS A 183 -24.71 8.54 -6.61
C LYS A 183 -24.86 9.79 -7.47
N HIS A 184 -24.16 9.86 -8.60
CA HIS A 184 -24.08 11.08 -9.41
C HIS A 184 -24.93 11.01 -10.69
N TYR A 185 -25.17 9.79 -11.19
CA TYR A 185 -25.85 9.55 -12.46
C TYR A 185 -26.88 8.43 -12.31
N MET A 186 -27.93 8.68 -11.50
CA MET A 186 -29.00 7.70 -11.30
C MET A 186 -29.72 7.34 -12.60
N GLU A 187 -29.84 8.28 -13.53
CA GLU A 187 -30.46 8.05 -14.85
C GLU A 187 -29.67 7.07 -15.73
N LEU A 188 -28.37 6.91 -15.46
CA LEU A 188 -27.45 6.03 -16.20
C LEU A 188 -27.10 4.77 -15.39
N SER A 189 -27.91 4.43 -14.39
CA SER A 189 -27.67 3.30 -13.47
C SER A 189 -27.45 1.96 -14.19
N ALA A 190 -28.27 1.68 -15.21
CA ALA A 190 -28.16 0.48 -16.03
C ALA A 190 -26.81 0.43 -16.77
N LEU A 191 -26.40 1.55 -17.39
CA LEU A 191 -25.11 1.66 -18.08
C LEU A 191 -23.94 1.51 -17.11
N ALA A 192 -24.04 2.10 -15.91
CA ALA A 192 -23.03 2.00 -14.88
C ALA A 192 -22.82 0.53 -14.41
N LEU A 193 -23.91 -0.23 -14.25
CA LEU A 193 -23.84 -1.66 -13.93
C LEU A 193 -23.16 -2.46 -15.04
N TRP A 194 -23.52 -2.20 -16.30
CA TRP A 194 -22.88 -2.84 -17.45
C TRP A 194 -21.39 -2.52 -17.55
N CYS A 195 -21.00 -1.25 -17.33
CA CYS A 195 -19.59 -0.85 -17.29
C CYS A 195 -18.83 -1.58 -16.17
N SER A 196 -19.41 -1.67 -14.96
CA SER A 196 -18.81 -2.44 -13.86
C SER A 196 -18.64 -3.93 -14.23
N ALA A 197 -19.66 -4.53 -14.86
CA ALA A 197 -19.60 -5.93 -15.32
C ALA A 197 -18.51 -6.14 -16.38
N ILE A 198 -18.35 -5.22 -17.32
CA ILE A 198 -17.31 -5.26 -18.35
C ILE A 198 -15.91 -5.14 -17.72
N ILE A 199 -15.73 -4.23 -16.75
CA ILE A 199 -14.46 -4.08 -16.02
C ILE A 199 -14.13 -5.38 -15.27
N ALA A 200 -15.08 -5.93 -14.52
CA ALA A 200 -14.90 -7.19 -13.79
C ALA A 200 -14.59 -8.35 -14.73
N TYR A 201 -15.28 -8.45 -15.87
CA TYR A 201 -15.03 -9.48 -16.88
C TYR A 201 -13.63 -9.35 -17.51
N GLY A 202 -13.21 -8.13 -17.85
CA GLY A 202 -11.88 -7.85 -18.38
C GLY A 202 -10.76 -8.25 -17.41
N LEU A 203 -10.90 -7.87 -16.14
CA LEU A 203 -10.00 -8.28 -15.07
C LEU A 203 -10.00 -9.80 -14.87
N GLY A 204 -11.18 -10.44 -14.91
CA GLY A 204 -11.33 -11.89 -14.79
C GLY A 204 -10.62 -12.65 -15.91
N ARG A 205 -10.66 -12.13 -17.14
CA ARG A 205 -9.96 -12.72 -18.29
C ARG A 205 -8.44 -12.54 -18.21
N GLY A 206 -7.97 -11.39 -17.73
CA GLY A 206 -6.54 -11.09 -17.59
C GLY A 206 -5.87 -11.89 -16.47
N VAL A 207 -6.48 -11.89 -15.28
CA VAL A 207 -5.90 -12.48 -14.06
C VAL A 207 -6.17 -13.99 -13.98
N LYS A 208 -7.23 -14.49 -14.63
CA LYS A 208 -7.64 -15.92 -14.67
C LYS A 208 -7.88 -16.55 -13.28
N HIS A 209 -8.14 -15.73 -12.26
CA HIS A 209 -8.42 -16.22 -10.91
C HIS A 209 -9.90 -16.60 -10.75
N PRO A 210 -10.24 -17.75 -10.14
CA PRO A 210 -11.63 -18.19 -10.00
C PRO A 210 -12.51 -17.21 -9.22
N PHE A 211 -11.98 -16.53 -8.20
CA PHE A 211 -12.75 -15.54 -7.43
C PHE A 211 -13.19 -14.34 -8.26
N ILE A 212 -12.29 -13.75 -9.07
CA ILE A 212 -12.63 -12.60 -9.93
C ILE A 212 -13.64 -13.03 -11.00
N ARG A 213 -13.54 -14.27 -11.50
CA ARG A 213 -14.54 -14.80 -12.46
C ARG A 213 -15.93 -14.97 -11.83
N LYS A 214 -16.01 -15.44 -10.57
CA LYS A 214 -17.28 -15.54 -9.84
C LYS A 214 -17.88 -14.17 -9.59
N GLU A 215 -17.08 -13.20 -9.17
CA GLU A 215 -17.50 -11.81 -8.99
C GLU A 215 -18.04 -11.21 -10.29
N ALA A 216 -17.31 -11.35 -11.40
CA ALA A 216 -17.76 -10.89 -12.71
C ALA A 216 -19.11 -11.50 -13.10
N PHE A 217 -19.32 -12.79 -12.82
CA PHE A 217 -20.60 -13.46 -13.07
C PHE A 217 -21.72 -12.90 -12.20
N ILE A 218 -21.47 -12.63 -10.91
CA ILE A 218 -22.45 -12.04 -10.00
C ILE A 218 -22.84 -10.63 -10.46
N ILE A 219 -21.86 -9.78 -10.82
CA ILE A 219 -22.11 -8.42 -11.32
C ILE A 219 -22.86 -8.46 -12.66
N PHE A 220 -22.54 -9.43 -13.52
CA PHE A 220 -23.24 -9.61 -14.79
C PHE A 220 -24.70 -10.08 -14.59
N ALA A 221 -24.92 -11.03 -13.68
CA ALA A 221 -26.26 -11.51 -13.34
C ALA A 221 -27.11 -10.40 -12.71
N SER A 222 -26.54 -9.57 -11.83
CA SER A 222 -27.25 -8.42 -11.27
C SER A 222 -27.55 -7.36 -12.33
N ALA A 223 -26.67 -7.12 -13.30
CA ALA A 223 -26.92 -6.23 -14.43
C ALA A 223 -28.07 -6.72 -15.31
N ALA A 224 -28.10 -8.01 -15.64
CA ALA A 224 -29.18 -8.60 -16.42
C ALA A 224 -30.53 -8.52 -15.69
N LEU A 225 -30.55 -8.85 -14.39
CA LEU A 225 -31.76 -8.80 -13.58
C LEU A 225 -32.29 -7.37 -13.41
N TYR A 226 -31.40 -6.40 -13.21
CA TYR A 226 -31.77 -4.98 -13.12
C TYR A 226 -32.44 -4.48 -14.41
N ASN A 227 -31.91 -4.84 -15.58
CA ASN A 227 -32.53 -4.47 -16.86
C ASN A 227 -33.89 -5.14 -17.07
N LEU A 228 -34.06 -6.38 -16.62
CA LEU A 228 -35.33 -7.10 -16.74
C LEU A 228 -36.43 -6.42 -15.90
N VAL A 229 -36.12 -6.06 -14.65
CA VAL A 229 -37.04 -5.31 -13.78
C VAL A 229 -37.39 -3.96 -14.40
N PHE A 230 -36.38 -3.21 -14.86
CA PHE A 230 -36.60 -1.91 -15.51
C PHE A 230 -37.50 -2.03 -16.75
N TYR A 231 -37.34 -3.08 -17.54
CA TYR A 231 -38.17 -3.33 -18.73
C TYR A 231 -39.62 -3.66 -18.37
N VAL A 232 -39.85 -4.42 -17.29
CA VAL A 232 -41.20 -4.77 -16.81
C VAL A 232 -41.93 -3.55 -16.24
N ASP A 233 -41.24 -2.70 -15.48
CA ASP A 233 -41.85 -1.48 -14.92
C ASP A 233 -42.29 -0.48 -16.01
N VAL A 234 -41.49 -0.34 -17.08
CA VAL A 234 -41.84 0.51 -18.23
C VAL A 234 -43.08 0.01 -18.97
N TYR A 235 -43.33 -1.30 -19.01
CA TYR A 235 -44.49 -1.90 -19.68
C TYR A 235 -45.79 -1.84 -18.85
N HIS A 236 -45.68 -1.61 -17.53
CA HIS A 236 -46.82 -1.49 -16.61
C HIS A 236 -47.17 -0.04 -16.26
N SER A 237 -46.49 0.94 -16.87
CA SER A 237 -46.74 2.39 -16.76
C SER A 237 -47.57 2.90 -17.94
#